data_AF-A0AAU9Q6K8-F1
#
_entry.id   AF-A0AAU9Q6K8-F1
#
_cell.length_a   1.000
_cell.length_b   1.000
_cell.length_c   1.000
_cell.angle_alpha   90.00
_cell.angle_beta   90.00
_cell.angle_gamma   90.00
#
_symmetry.space_group_name_H-M   'P 1'
#
loop_
_entity.id
_entity.type
_entity.pdbx_description
1 polymer ?
#
loop_
_entity_poly.entity_id
_entity_poly.type
_entity_poly.pdbx_seq_one_letter_code
_entity_poly.pdbx_strand_id
1 'polypeptide(L)'
;MVKKIIYSTSTRRLSTGEISSLSKLAESDYLVLKNLALTFPSGLDKNTLTERAWPGRLVTESSLKVSIYKLRKVLNDELGLKVQILHIRGSGYLLSESITLVKNTTPQERLTTESNIFHHQDLNTSPPLFSQITNFLVIIISVILIIAVLKAYSLIGLL
;
A
#
# COMPACT_ATOMS: atom_id res chain seq x y z
N MET A 1 -11.11 6.07 23.14
CA MET A 1 -10.00 5.29 23.72
C MET A 1 -9.21 4.68 22.57
N VAL A 2 -7.93 4.97 22.43
CA VAL A 2 -7.12 4.51 21.28
C VAL A 2 -6.69 3.07 21.52
N LYS A 3 -6.91 2.17 20.55
CA LYS A 3 -6.54 0.76 20.69
C LYS A 3 -5.14 0.50 20.15
N LYS A 4 -4.28 -0.08 20.98
CA LYS A 4 -2.91 -0.44 20.60
C LYS A 4 -2.89 -1.81 19.93
N ILE A 5 -2.31 -1.89 18.74
CA ILE A 5 -2.12 -3.13 17.99
C ILE A 5 -0.64 -3.26 17.66
N ILE A 6 -0.06 -4.41 17.96
CA ILE A 6 1.34 -4.74 17.73
C ILE A 6 1.41 -5.59 16.47
N TYR A 7 2.16 -5.14 15.46
CA TYR A 7 2.50 -5.94 14.30
C TYR A 7 3.87 -6.56 14.48
N SER A 8 3.94 -7.89 14.35
CA SER A 8 5.18 -8.62 14.41
C SER A 8 5.78 -8.87 13.05
N THR A 9 6.96 -8.31 12.80
CA THR A 9 7.66 -8.42 11.51
C THR A 9 8.16 -9.85 11.24
N SER A 10 8.63 -10.54 12.28
CA SER A 10 9.14 -11.92 12.18
C SER A 10 8.03 -12.92 11.87
N THR A 11 6.90 -12.81 12.55
CA THR A 11 5.79 -13.76 12.40
C THR A 11 4.74 -13.30 11.38
N ARG A 12 4.79 -12.03 10.98
CA ARG A 12 3.80 -11.31 10.16
C ARG A 12 2.39 -11.40 10.74
N ARG A 13 2.26 -11.24 12.05
CA ARG A 13 0.99 -11.35 12.78
C ARG A 13 0.69 -10.09 13.56
N LEU A 14 -0.58 -9.80 13.76
CA LEU A 14 -1.06 -8.76 14.67
C LEU A 14 -1.32 -9.33 16.07
N SER A 15 -1.16 -8.51 17.10
CA SER A 15 -1.47 -8.85 18.48
C SER A 15 -1.96 -7.62 19.26
N THR A 16 -2.81 -7.82 20.25
CA THR A 16 -3.24 -6.80 21.21
C THR A 16 -2.41 -6.81 22.49
N GLY A 17 -1.31 -7.57 22.53
CA GLY A 17 -0.50 -7.84 23.72
C GLY A 17 -0.96 -9.08 24.50
N GLU A 18 -2.28 -9.28 24.60
CA GLU A 18 -2.88 -10.45 25.25
C GLU A 18 -3.20 -11.55 24.23
N ILE A 19 -3.72 -11.16 23.07
CA ILE A 19 -4.17 -12.07 22.02
C ILE A 19 -3.29 -11.85 20.80
N SER A 20 -2.85 -12.94 20.17
CA SER A 20 -2.19 -12.91 18.86
C SER A 20 -3.14 -13.47 17.81
N SER A 21 -3.19 -12.80 16.66
CA SER A 21 -3.81 -13.34 15.47
C SER A 21 -3.16 -14.66 15.06
N LEU A 22 -3.98 -15.54 14.51
CA LEU A 22 -3.55 -16.85 13.99
C LEU A 22 -3.10 -16.70 12.54
N SER A 23 -3.83 -15.88 11.77
CA SER A 23 -3.55 -15.62 10.36
C SER A 23 -2.29 -14.78 10.18
N LYS A 24 -1.43 -15.22 9.26
CA LYS A 24 -0.30 -14.42 8.79
C LYS A 24 -0.81 -13.39 7.78
N LEU A 25 -0.32 -12.16 7.92
CA LEU A 25 -0.59 -11.06 7.01
C LEU A 25 0.56 -10.89 6.02
N ALA A 26 0.24 -10.54 4.78
CA ALA A 26 1.26 -10.06 3.86
C ALA A 26 1.73 -8.66 4.30
N GLU A 27 2.90 -8.23 3.82
CA GLU A 27 3.35 -6.84 4.05
C GLU A 27 2.32 -5.84 3.51
N SER A 28 1.71 -6.11 2.35
CA SER A 28 0.66 -5.28 1.80
C SER A 28 -0.55 -5.16 2.71
N ASP A 29 -0.95 -6.25 3.39
CA ASP A 29 -2.08 -6.21 4.33
C ASP A 29 -1.75 -5.32 5.53
N TYR A 30 -0.52 -5.43 6.05
CA TYR A 30 -0.02 -4.52 7.08
C TYR A 30 0.00 -3.06 6.60
N LEU A 31 0.48 -2.81 5.37
CA LEU A 31 0.53 -1.46 4.81
C LEU A 31 -0.87 -0.86 4.60
N VAL A 32 -1.87 -1.65 4.18
CA VAL A 32 -3.27 -1.19 4.13
C VAL A 32 -3.70 -0.71 5.52
N LEU A 33 -3.52 -1.54 6.55
CA LEU A 33 -3.92 -1.20 7.91
C LEU A 33 -3.16 0.01 8.47
N LYS A 34 -1.84 0.09 8.22
CA LYS A 34 -0.99 1.22 8.62
C LYS A 34 -1.48 2.52 7.99
N ASN A 35 -1.73 2.54 6.69
CA ASN A 35 -2.19 3.74 6.00
C ASN A 35 -3.55 4.21 6.54
N LEU A 36 -4.50 3.28 6.75
CA LEU A 36 -5.80 3.62 7.32
C LEU A 36 -5.71 4.16 8.76
N ALA A 37 -4.77 3.65 9.56
CA ALA A 37 -4.53 4.16 10.91
C ALA A 37 -3.95 5.58 10.91
N LEU A 38 -3.02 5.87 9.99
CA LEU A 38 -2.36 7.18 9.88
C LEU A 38 -3.30 8.29 9.42
N THR A 39 -4.32 7.96 8.65
CA THR A 39 -5.26 8.94 8.08
C THR A 39 -6.62 8.95 8.74
N PHE A 40 -6.78 8.23 9.86
CA PHE A 40 -7.97 8.38 10.68
C PHE A 40 -8.07 9.84 11.18
N PRO A 41 -9.24 10.49 11.14
CA PRO A 41 -10.57 9.93 10.83
C PRO A 41 -11.00 9.99 9.35
N SER A 42 -10.21 10.61 8.48
CA SER A 42 -10.60 10.94 7.10
C SER A 42 -10.67 9.73 6.15
N GLY A 43 -9.83 8.71 6.36
CA GLY A 43 -9.72 7.54 5.45
C GLY A 43 -8.91 7.83 4.18
N LEU A 44 -8.90 6.86 3.24
CA LEU A 44 -8.27 6.97 1.92
C LEU A 44 -9.19 6.49 0.82
N ASP A 45 -9.08 7.11 -0.36
CA ASP A 45 -9.63 6.55 -1.59
C ASP A 45 -8.92 5.26 -2.00
N LYS A 46 -9.59 4.48 -2.86
CA LYS A 46 -9.14 3.15 -3.24
C LYS A 46 -7.82 3.17 -4.01
N ASN A 47 -7.61 4.18 -4.87
CA ASN A 47 -6.44 4.24 -5.73
C ASN A 47 -5.21 4.58 -4.89
N THR A 48 -5.30 5.63 -4.06
CA THR A 48 -4.22 6.02 -3.14
C THR A 48 -3.90 4.91 -2.15
N LEU A 49 -4.92 4.24 -1.59
CA LEU A 49 -4.70 3.13 -0.66
C LEU A 49 -4.00 1.95 -1.35
N THR A 50 -4.37 1.67 -2.60
CA THR A 50 -3.74 0.61 -3.40
C THR A 50 -2.28 0.95 -3.71
N GLU A 51 -2.00 2.16 -4.18
CA GLU A 51 -0.64 2.59 -4.50
C GLU A 51 0.29 2.51 -3.27
N ARG A 52 -0.19 2.95 -2.10
CA ARG A 52 0.60 2.94 -0.87
C ARG A 52 0.77 1.55 -0.25
N ALA A 53 -0.18 0.63 -0.48
CA ALA A 53 -0.10 -0.73 0.03
C ALA A 53 0.72 -1.68 -0.86
N TRP A 54 0.85 -1.36 -2.15
CA TRP A 54 1.62 -2.13 -3.14
C TRP A 54 2.60 -1.22 -3.88
N PRO A 55 3.60 -0.66 -3.17
CA PRO A 55 4.54 0.28 -3.78
C PRO A 55 5.28 -0.37 -4.96
N GLY A 56 5.25 0.31 -6.12
CA GLY A 56 5.89 -0.14 -7.35
C GLY A 56 5.23 -1.37 -8.01
N ARG A 57 4.00 -1.74 -7.63
CA ARG A 57 3.29 -2.88 -8.22
C ARG A 57 1.91 -2.46 -8.73
N LEU A 58 1.57 -2.89 -9.94
CA LEU A 58 0.22 -2.77 -10.48
C LEU A 58 -0.63 -3.91 -9.95
N VAL A 59 -1.65 -3.57 -9.16
CA VAL A 59 -2.62 -4.53 -8.64
C VAL A 59 -4.04 -4.06 -8.91
N THR A 60 -4.96 -5.00 -9.03
CA THR A 60 -6.38 -4.71 -9.26
C THR A 60 -7.11 -4.39 -7.95
N GLU A 61 -8.28 -3.76 -8.05
CA GLU A 61 -9.16 -3.52 -6.91
C GLU A 61 -9.50 -4.79 -6.13
N SER A 62 -9.54 -5.95 -6.80
CA SER A 62 -9.74 -7.26 -6.15
C SER A 62 -8.68 -7.56 -5.10
N SER A 63 -7.42 -7.15 -5.32
CA SER A 63 -6.33 -7.34 -4.36
C SER A 63 -6.58 -6.52 -3.09
N LEU A 64 -7.03 -5.27 -3.24
CA LEU A 64 -7.42 -4.43 -2.11
C LEU A 64 -8.61 -5.04 -1.35
N LYS A 65 -9.65 -5.50 -2.06
CA LYS A 65 -10.82 -6.15 -1.44
C LYS A 65 -10.45 -7.38 -0.62
N VAL A 66 -9.57 -8.24 -1.15
CA VAL A 66 -9.06 -9.41 -0.43
C VAL A 66 -8.27 -9.00 0.82
N SER A 67 -7.42 -7.98 0.72
CA SER A 67 -6.67 -7.45 1.85
C SER A 67 -7.59 -6.91 2.95
N ILE A 68 -8.59 -6.10 2.58
CA ILE A 68 -9.60 -5.57 3.51
C ILE A 68 -10.41 -6.71 4.17
N TYR A 69 -10.80 -7.74 3.41
CA TYR A 69 -11.49 -8.91 3.95
C TYR A 69 -10.64 -9.63 5.01
N LYS A 70 -9.37 -9.90 4.70
CA LYS A 70 -8.43 -10.53 5.64
C LYS A 70 -8.26 -9.69 6.90
N LEU A 71 -8.07 -8.38 6.74
CA LEU A 71 -7.92 -7.48 7.88
C LEU A 71 -9.17 -7.46 8.76
N ARG A 72 -10.37 -7.43 8.19
CA ARG A 72 -11.62 -7.52 8.95
C ARG A 72 -11.70 -8.81 9.76
N LYS A 73 -11.39 -9.95 9.13
CA LYS A 73 -11.34 -11.25 9.82
C LYS A 73 -10.35 -11.23 10.99
N VAL A 74 -9.13 -10.73 10.76
CA VAL A 74 -8.10 -10.70 11.81
C VAL A 74 -8.48 -9.75 12.95
N LEU A 75 -8.96 -8.55 12.64
CA LEU A 75 -9.31 -7.55 13.66
C LEU A 75 -10.54 -7.99 14.46
N ASN A 76 -11.60 -8.45 13.80
CA ASN A 76 -12.87 -8.74 14.45
C ASN A 76 -12.91 -10.15 15.03
N ASP A 77 -12.57 -11.15 14.21
CA ASP A 77 -12.83 -12.55 14.55
C ASP A 77 -11.68 -13.15 15.36
N GLU A 78 -10.42 -12.80 15.02
CA GLU A 78 -9.24 -13.37 15.70
C GLU A 78 -8.81 -12.55 16.92
N LEU A 79 -8.85 -11.23 16.83
CA LEU A 79 -8.44 -10.34 17.93
C LEU A 79 -9.62 -9.82 18.77
N GLY A 80 -10.87 -10.10 18.36
CA GLY A 80 -12.06 -9.68 19.11
C GLY A 80 -12.25 -8.16 19.20
N LEU A 81 -11.63 -7.39 18.29
CA LEU A 81 -11.68 -5.94 18.34
C LEU A 81 -12.98 -5.42 17.74
N LYS A 82 -13.56 -4.40 18.38
CA LYS A 82 -14.71 -3.64 17.82
C LYS A 82 -14.35 -2.70 16.65
N VAL A 83 -13.07 -2.65 16.26
CA VAL A 83 -12.59 -1.74 15.21
C VAL A 83 -12.99 -2.28 13.84
N GLN A 84 -13.79 -1.53 13.10
CA GLN A 84 -14.24 -1.91 11.77
C GLN A 84 -13.52 -1.13 10.69
N ILE A 85 -13.21 -1.78 9.58
CA ILE A 85 -12.84 -1.10 8.33
C ILE A 85 -14.11 -0.84 7.54
N LEU A 86 -14.55 0.41 7.46
CA LEU A 86 -15.75 0.85 6.75
C LEU A 86 -15.43 1.19 5.30
N HIS A 87 -16.39 0.92 4.40
CA HIS A 87 -16.33 1.35 3.00
C HIS A 87 -17.28 2.52 2.81
N ILE A 88 -16.77 3.67 2.39
CA ILE A 88 -17.55 4.87 2.10
C ILE A 88 -17.64 5.03 0.59
N ARG A 89 -18.87 5.06 0.08
CA ARG A 89 -19.12 5.23 -1.36
C ARG A 89 -18.55 6.57 -1.82
N GLY A 90 -17.73 6.55 -2.87
CA GLY A 90 -17.06 7.74 -3.40
C GLY A 90 -15.76 8.16 -2.67
N SER A 91 -15.56 7.74 -1.42
CA SER A 91 -14.38 8.14 -0.62
C SER A 91 -13.38 7.03 -0.35
N GLY A 92 -13.77 5.75 -0.46
CA GLY A 92 -12.86 4.61 -0.24
C GLY A 92 -13.04 3.95 1.12
N TYR A 93 -11.97 3.80 1.89
CA TYR A 93 -11.97 3.04 3.15
C TYR A 93 -11.51 3.88 4.34
N LEU A 94 -12.09 3.62 5.51
CA LEU A 94 -11.72 4.27 6.77
C LEU A 94 -11.87 3.31 7.96
N LEU A 95 -11.21 3.62 9.07
CA LEU A 95 -11.42 2.89 10.34
C LEU A 95 -12.54 3.53 11.14
N SER A 96 -13.36 2.73 11.81
CA SER A 96 -14.42 3.22 12.70
C SER A 96 -13.87 3.82 14.00
N GLU A 97 -12.65 3.48 14.38
CA GLU A 97 -11.98 3.91 15.60
C GLU A 97 -10.50 4.18 15.34
N SER A 98 -9.90 5.09 16.13
CA SER A 98 -8.46 5.33 16.11
C SER A 98 -7.71 4.14 16.71
N ILE A 99 -6.67 3.69 16.00
CA ILE A 99 -5.75 2.64 16.45
C ILE A 99 -4.32 3.13 16.41
N THR A 100 -3.50 2.68 17.36
CA THR A 100 -2.05 2.88 17.35
C THR A 100 -1.39 1.59 16.92
N LEU A 101 -0.77 1.59 15.73
CA LEU A 101 0.06 0.48 15.29
C LEU A 101 1.49 0.62 15.81
N VAL A 102 1.98 -0.43 16.46
CA VAL A 102 3.37 -0.56 16.88
C VAL A 102 4.01 -1.70 16.09
N LYS A 103 5.01 -1.39 15.27
CA LYS A 103 5.81 -2.40 14.58
C LYS A 103 6.87 -2.92 15.57
N ASN A 104 6.80 -4.20 15.95
CA ASN A 104 7.89 -4.81 16.69
C ASN A 104 8.98 -5.22 15.68
N THR A 105 10.02 -4.41 15.64
CA THR A 105 11.32 -4.80 15.13
C THR A 105 12.10 -5.24 16.37
N THR A 106 12.69 -6.43 16.35
CA THR A 106 13.50 -6.96 17.45
C THR A 106 14.52 -5.90 17.94
N PRO A 107 14.85 -5.82 19.24
CA PRO A 107 15.56 -4.67 19.82
C PRO A 107 17.02 -4.59 19.36
N GLN A 108 17.27 -3.92 18.26
CA GLN A 108 18.56 -3.25 18.02
C GLN A 108 18.40 -1.88 17.35
N GLU A 109 17.20 -1.31 17.41
CA GLU A 109 16.94 0.06 16.96
C GLU A 109 15.86 0.68 17.84
N ARG A 110 16.23 1.00 19.08
CA ARG A 110 15.51 2.01 19.87
C ARG A 110 16.19 3.35 19.61
N LEU A 111 15.35 4.36 19.41
CA LEU A 111 15.63 5.79 19.31
C LEU A 111 15.82 6.35 17.89
N THR A 112 14.76 6.27 17.08
CA THR A 112 14.31 7.48 16.37
C THR A 112 12.80 7.63 16.54
N THR A 113 12.45 8.44 17.52
CA THR A 113 11.19 9.16 17.56
C THR A 113 11.14 10.04 16.31
N GLU A 114 10.55 9.56 15.21
CA GLU A 114 10.18 10.43 14.09
C GLU A 114 8.89 11.18 14.44
N SER A 115 9.03 12.11 15.39
CA SER A 115 8.18 13.30 15.47
C SER A 115 8.71 14.30 14.43
N ASN A 116 7.86 14.65 13.46
CA ASN A 116 7.98 15.76 12.50
C ASN A 116 9.09 16.79 12.82
N ILE A 117 10.25 16.68 12.19
CA ILE A 117 11.05 17.83 11.77
C ILE A 117 11.68 17.48 10.41
N PHE A 118 11.21 18.19 9.40
CA PHE A 118 11.90 18.37 8.14
C PHE A 118 13.29 18.97 8.44
N HIS A 119 14.37 18.19 8.33
CA HIS A 119 15.71 18.72 8.15
C HIS A 119 16.54 17.75 7.32
N HIS A 120 16.98 18.25 6.16
CA HIS A 120 18.04 17.72 5.32
C HIS A 120 19.25 17.25 6.14
N GLN A 121 19.75 16.04 5.87
CA GLN A 121 21.19 15.84 5.69
C GLN A 121 21.51 14.52 4.97
N ASP A 122 22.33 14.69 3.94
CA ASP A 122 22.86 13.72 3.00
C ASP A 122 23.59 12.55 3.65
N LEU A 123 23.19 11.31 3.33
CA LEU A 123 24.08 10.16 3.32
C LEU A 123 23.63 9.16 2.24
N ASN A 124 24.37 9.16 1.12
CA ASN A 124 24.68 8.00 0.29
C ASN A 124 23.59 6.92 0.15
N THR A 125 22.61 7.19 -0.69
CA THR A 125 22.16 6.17 -1.64
C THR A 125 21.99 6.85 -2.99
N SER A 126 22.84 6.47 -3.92
CA SER A 126 22.70 6.75 -5.34
C SER A 126 21.22 6.64 -5.75
N PRO A 127 20.65 7.64 -6.44
CA PRO A 127 19.30 7.51 -6.95
C PRO A 127 19.24 6.29 -7.88
N PRO A 128 18.24 5.40 -7.77
CA PRO A 128 17.97 4.48 -8.85
C PRO A 128 17.48 5.31 -10.04
N LEU A 129 18.43 5.72 -10.89
CA LEU A 129 18.28 6.46 -12.14
C LEU A 129 17.48 5.72 -13.23
N PHE A 130 16.64 4.74 -12.90
CA PHE A 130 16.13 3.77 -13.87
C PHE A 130 14.63 3.47 -13.76
N SER A 131 13.77 4.48 -13.59
CA SER A 131 12.32 4.31 -13.83
C SER A 131 11.76 5.16 -14.97
N GLN A 132 12.56 6.01 -15.60
CA GLN A 132 12.10 6.79 -16.76
C GLN A 132 12.20 6.05 -18.10
N ILE A 133 12.87 4.89 -18.18
CA ILE A 133 13.13 4.20 -19.45
C ILE A 133 11.95 3.32 -19.92
N THR A 134 11.02 2.95 -19.05
CA THR A 134 9.90 2.07 -19.45
C THR A 134 8.85 2.80 -20.30
N ASN A 135 8.68 4.10 -20.13
CA ASN A 135 7.75 4.89 -20.95
C ASN A 135 8.31 5.14 -22.37
N PHE A 136 9.62 5.32 -22.53
CA PHE A 136 10.23 5.47 -23.86
C PHE A 136 10.08 4.23 -24.72
N LEU A 137 10.20 3.03 -24.14
CA LEU A 137 10.09 1.78 -24.89
C LEU A 137 8.66 1.60 -25.45
N VAL A 138 7.64 1.92 -24.66
CA VAL A 138 6.24 1.89 -25.10
C VAL A 138 5.95 2.96 -26.16
N ILE A 139 6.50 4.16 -26.00
CA ILE A 139 6.36 5.25 -26.99
C ILE A 139 7.05 4.86 -28.31
N ILE A 140 8.25 4.28 -28.27
CA ILE A 140 8.98 3.84 -29.45
C ILE A 140 8.21 2.74 -30.19
N ILE A 141 7.67 1.74 -29.47
CA ILE A 141 6.85 0.68 -30.07
C ILE A 141 5.59 1.27 -30.73
N SER A 142 4.92 2.21 -30.07
CA SER A 142 3.73 2.89 -30.61
C SER A 142 4.05 3.68 -31.89
N VAL A 143 5.16 4.44 -31.91
CA VAL A 143 5.60 5.21 -33.08
C VAL A 143 5.97 4.30 -34.24
N ILE A 144 6.69 3.20 -33.99
CA ILE A 144 7.05 2.22 -35.02
C ILE A 144 5.79 1.59 -35.64
N LEU A 145 4.78 1.25 -34.82
CA LEU A 145 3.51 0.71 -35.29
C LEU A 145 2.79 1.70 -36.22
N ILE A 146 2.73 2.99 -35.84
CA ILE A 146 2.09 4.04 -36.64
C ILE A 146 2.79 4.21 -37.99
N ILE A 147 4.13 4.22 -38.02
CA ILE A 147 4.91 4.34 -39.26
C ILE A 147 4.69 3.11 -40.15
N ALA A 148 4.65 1.90 -39.59
CA ALA A 148 4.39 0.68 -40.34
C ALA A 148 3.00 0.68 -40.98
N VAL A 149 2.00 1.14 -40.24
CA VAL A 149 0.63 1.31 -40.74
C VAL A 149 0.58 2.33 -41.88
N LEU A 150 1.20 3.51 -41.73
CA LEU A 150 1.27 4.52 -42.78
C LEU A 150 1.95 4.00 -44.05
N LYS A 151 3.05 3.25 -43.92
CA LYS A 151 3.71 2.61 -45.07
C LYS A 151 2.83 1.57 -45.74
N ALA A 152 2.10 0.75 -44.98
CA ALA A 152 1.16 -0.21 -45.53
C ALA A 152 0.03 0.49 -46.30
N TYR A 153 -0.54 1.56 -45.75
CA TYR A 153 -1.56 2.37 -46.44
C TYR A 153 -1.03 3.00 -47.75
N SER A 154 0.21 3.50 -47.74
CA SER A 154 0.85 4.03 -48.95
C SER A 154 1.15 2.93 -49.99
N LEU A 155 1.47 1.71 -49.56
CA LEU A 155 1.74 0.57 -50.46
C LEU A 155 0.47 -0.02 -51.08
N ILE A 156 -0.66 0.02 -50.36
CA ILE A 156 -1.98 -0.41 -50.84
C ILE A 156 -2.57 0.59 -51.86
N GLY A 157 -1.95 1.77 -52.05
CA GLY A 157 -2.37 2.73 -53.07
C GLY A 157 -3.65 3.48 -52.70
N LEU A 158 -3.89 3.71 -51.40
CA LEU A 158 -5.06 4.42 -50.88
C LEU A 158 -4.72 5.85 -50.41
N LEU A 159 -3.81 6.51 -51.13
CA LEU A 159 -3.59 7.95 -51.07
C LEU A 159 -3.38 8.50 -52.48
#